data_AF-A0A4Q4CKN2-F1
#
_entry.id   AF-A0A4Q4CKN2-F1
#
_cell.length_a   1.000
_cell.length_b   1.000
_cell.length_c   1.000
_cell.angle_alpha   90.00
_cell.angle_beta   90.00
_cell.angle_gamma   90.00
#
_symmetry.space_group_name_H-M   'P 1'
#
loop_
_entity.id
_entity.type
_entity.pdbx_description
1 polymer ?
#
loop_
_entity_poly.entity_id
_entity_poly.type
_entity_poly.pdbx_seq_one_letter_code
_entity_poly.pdbx_strand_id
1 'polypeptide(L)'
;MSQSRPAPPRLLLPDAPALIAGLGRATLLTTDGELLAIPAAELGRTLAGAPPLLVHGPATARRLDLPPFEAAFDLLELYAFCMPARPAAPTPRGLAMALDLPPPADDAAAAALLPQMATIMLRHLAAGRGLPLNRDAAMLAAQMEKAAGWSWA
;
A
#
# COMPACT_ATOMS: atom_id res chain seq x y z
N MET A 1 8.41 40.54 0.08
CA MET A 1 9.18 39.47 0.76
C MET A 1 8.59 38.14 0.33
N SER A 2 9.18 37.46 -0.65
CA SER A 2 8.71 36.12 -1.07
C SER A 2 9.12 35.10 -0.02
N GLN A 3 8.15 34.55 0.71
CA GLN A 3 8.41 33.44 1.62
C GLN A 3 8.64 32.17 0.80
N SER A 4 9.86 31.62 0.86
CA SER A 4 10.20 30.33 0.26
C SER A 4 9.42 29.22 0.98
N ARG A 5 8.50 28.56 0.27
CA ARG A 5 7.78 27.40 0.82
C ARG A 5 8.79 26.29 1.12
N PRO A 6 8.78 25.66 2.31
CA PRO A 6 9.67 24.55 2.59
C PRO A 6 9.46 23.42 1.57
N ALA A 7 10.56 22.79 1.16
CA ALA A 7 10.53 21.65 0.26
C ALA A 7 9.69 20.50 0.88
N PRO A 8 8.91 19.77 0.09
CA PRO A 8 8.16 18.63 0.61
C PRO A 8 9.14 17.58 1.17
N PRO A 9 8.75 16.88 2.25
CA PRO A 9 9.58 15.83 2.82
C PRO A 9 9.84 14.75 1.76
N ARG A 10 11.08 14.26 1.70
CA ARG A 10 11.39 13.06 0.92
C ARG A 10 10.73 11.87 1.61
N LEU A 11 9.95 11.12 0.84
CA LEU A 11 9.37 9.86 1.28
C LEU A 11 10.18 8.74 0.65
N LEU A 12 10.47 7.72 1.46
CA LEU A 12 11.00 6.45 1.00
C LEU A 12 9.84 5.47 1.06
N LEU A 13 9.46 4.92 -0.08
CA LEU A 13 8.55 3.78 -0.10
C LEU A 13 9.35 2.51 0.18
N PRO A 14 8.71 1.48 0.76
CA PRO A 14 9.31 0.16 0.84
C PRO A 14 9.64 -0.35 -0.57
N ASP A 15 10.76 -1.05 -0.67
CA ASP A 15 11.14 -1.76 -1.90
C ASP A 15 10.34 -3.06 -1.98
N ALA A 16 9.08 -2.94 -2.39
CA ALA A 16 8.09 -4.01 -2.36
C ALA A 16 7.38 -4.16 -3.71
N PRO A 17 7.25 -5.38 -4.24
CA PRO A 17 6.52 -5.59 -5.48
C PRO A 17 5.01 -5.37 -5.26
N ALA A 18 4.36 -4.66 -6.19
CA ALA A 18 2.93 -4.38 -6.09
C ALA A 18 2.10 -5.51 -6.69
N LEU A 19 1.18 -6.08 -5.90
CA LEU A 19 0.46 -7.30 -6.23
C LEU A 19 -1.05 -7.05 -6.36
N ILE A 20 -1.61 -7.51 -7.49
CA ILE A 20 -3.05 -7.57 -7.74
C ILE A 20 -3.47 -9.03 -7.95
N ALA A 21 -4.46 -9.48 -7.20
CA ALA A 21 -5.00 -10.83 -7.30
C ALA A 21 -6.08 -10.95 -8.40
N GLY A 22 -5.81 -11.73 -9.43
CA GLY A 22 -6.77 -12.23 -10.40
C GLY A 22 -7.26 -13.64 -10.05
N LEU A 23 -8.22 -14.16 -10.83
CA LEU A 23 -8.65 -15.55 -10.69
C LEU A 23 -7.58 -16.48 -11.29
N GLY A 24 -6.90 -17.25 -10.45
CA GLY A 24 -5.84 -18.20 -10.85
C GLY A 24 -4.53 -17.55 -11.35
N ARG A 25 -4.43 -16.23 -11.32
CA ARG A 25 -3.28 -15.45 -11.77
C ARG A 25 -3.05 -14.24 -10.89
N ALA A 26 -1.81 -13.77 -10.84
CA ALA A 26 -1.43 -12.53 -10.21
C ALA A 26 -0.86 -11.56 -11.25
N THR A 27 -1.15 -10.28 -11.08
CA THR A 27 -0.44 -9.20 -11.77
C THR A 27 0.53 -8.59 -10.77
N LEU A 28 1.82 -8.58 -11.10
CA LEU A 28 2.90 -8.12 -10.23
C LEU A 28 3.65 -6.98 -10.93
N LEU A 29 3.76 -5.84 -10.28
CA LEU A 29 4.76 -4.83 -10.62
C LEU A 29 6.00 -5.10 -9.77
N THR A 30 7.12 -5.46 -10.39
CA THR A 30 8.37 -5.68 -9.68
C THR A 30 8.97 -4.37 -9.19
N THR A 31 9.94 -4.47 -8.28
CA THR A 31 10.70 -3.32 -7.77
C THR A 31 11.54 -2.63 -8.86
N ASP A 32 11.96 -3.39 -9.88
CA ASP A 32 12.63 -2.87 -11.08
C ASP A 32 11.66 -2.22 -12.08
N GLY A 33 10.36 -2.22 -11.79
CA GLY A 33 9.32 -1.58 -12.61
C GLY A 33 8.77 -2.46 -13.74
N GLU A 34 9.08 -3.76 -13.75
CA GLU A 34 8.51 -4.69 -14.73
C GLU A 34 7.09 -5.11 -14.34
N LEU A 35 6.19 -5.14 -15.31
CA LEU A 35 4.83 -5.64 -15.10
C LEU A 35 4.71 -7.08 -15.60
N LEU A 36 4.41 -7.99 -14.70
CA LEU A 36 4.30 -9.42 -14.96
C LEU A 36 2.87 -9.90 -14.72
N ALA A 37 2.36 -10.73 -15.62
CA ALA A 37 1.17 -11.53 -15.40
C ALA A 37 1.60 -12.98 -15.22
N ILE A 38 1.45 -13.53 -14.01
CA ILE A 38 1.98 -14.85 -13.66
C ILE A 38 0.88 -15.76 -13.09
N PRO A 39 0.99 -17.09 -13.27
CA PRO A 39 0.11 -18.04 -12.59
C PRO A 39 0.24 -17.89 -11.07
N ALA A 40 -0.87 -18.04 -10.34
CA ALA A 40 -0.86 -17.92 -8.88
C ALA A 40 0.11 -18.91 -8.21
N ALA A 41 0.24 -20.11 -8.78
CA ALA A 41 1.16 -21.15 -8.32
C ALA A 41 2.65 -20.75 -8.38
N GLU A 42 3.01 -19.78 -9.22
CA GLU A 42 4.39 -19.30 -9.33
C GLU A 42 4.70 -18.12 -8.42
N LEU A 43 3.67 -17.49 -7.86
CA LEU A 43 3.81 -16.23 -7.12
C LEU A 43 4.74 -16.35 -5.91
N GLY A 44 4.65 -17.44 -5.14
CA GLY A 44 5.53 -17.63 -3.97
C GLY A 44 7.01 -17.64 -4.35
N ARG A 45 7.35 -18.28 -5.48
CA ARG A 45 8.71 -18.29 -6.02
C ARG A 45 9.11 -16.91 -6.55
N THR A 46 8.21 -16.22 -7.26
CA THR A 46 8.48 -14.89 -7.80
C THR A 46 8.68 -13.84 -6.70
N LEU A 47 7.92 -13.91 -5.61
CA LEU A 47 8.10 -13.02 -4.46
C LEU A 47 9.38 -13.33 -3.69
N ALA A 48 9.85 -14.59 -3.70
CA ALA A 48 11.05 -15.03 -2.99
C ALA A 48 11.10 -14.59 -1.51
N GLY A 49 9.93 -14.54 -0.85
CA GLY A 49 9.78 -14.10 0.54
C GLY A 49 9.64 -12.58 0.72
N ALA A 50 9.75 -11.77 -0.34
CA ALA A 50 9.52 -10.33 -0.25
C ALA A 50 8.04 -10.02 0.07
N PRO A 51 7.76 -9.16 1.07
CA PRO A 51 6.40 -8.77 1.41
C PRO A 51 5.80 -7.90 0.29
N PRO A 52 4.63 -8.29 -0.28
CA PRO A 52 4.03 -7.52 -1.36
C PRO A 52 3.36 -6.24 -0.86
N LEU A 53 3.33 -5.22 -1.72
CA LEU A 53 2.44 -4.07 -1.60
C LEU A 53 1.09 -4.43 -2.22
N LEU A 54 0.02 -4.39 -1.43
CA LEU A 54 -1.30 -4.85 -1.88
C LEU A 54 -2.45 -4.08 -1.23
N VAL A 55 -3.68 -4.41 -1.63
CA VAL A 55 -4.90 -3.97 -0.96
C VAL A 55 -5.61 -5.21 -0.42
N HIS A 56 -5.79 -5.29 0.89
CA HIS A 56 -6.45 -6.40 1.58
C HIS A 56 -5.70 -7.74 1.47
N GLY A 57 -4.73 -7.97 2.36
CA GLY A 57 -3.90 -9.18 2.42
C GLY A 57 -4.70 -10.48 2.50
N PRO A 58 -5.62 -10.64 3.48
CA PRO A 58 -6.45 -11.85 3.59
C PRO A 58 -7.27 -12.18 2.34
N ALA A 59 -7.89 -11.18 1.71
CA ALA A 59 -8.66 -11.40 0.49
C ALA A 59 -7.76 -11.73 -0.71
N THR A 60 -6.58 -11.11 -0.79
CA THR A 60 -5.57 -11.37 -1.82
C THR A 60 -5.06 -12.81 -1.72
N ALA A 61 -4.64 -13.27 -0.53
CA ALA A 61 -4.19 -14.63 -0.30
C ALA A 61 -5.27 -15.66 -0.68
N ARG A 62 -6.50 -15.46 -0.18
CA ARG A 62 -7.64 -16.33 -0.49
C ARG A 62 -7.95 -16.41 -1.99
N ARG A 63 -7.89 -15.28 -2.70
CA ARG A 63 -8.21 -15.22 -4.14
C ARG A 63 -7.16 -15.94 -5.00
N LEU A 64 -5.93 -16.02 -4.51
CA LEU A 64 -4.81 -16.69 -5.17
C LEU A 64 -4.59 -18.12 -4.69
N ASP A 65 -5.43 -18.62 -3.78
CA ASP A 65 -5.29 -19.94 -3.13
C ASP A 65 -3.93 -20.12 -2.43
N LEU A 66 -3.50 -19.08 -1.72
CA LEU A 66 -2.25 -19.03 -0.97
C LEU A 66 -2.51 -19.04 0.54
N PRO A 67 -1.55 -19.50 1.36
CA PRO A 67 -1.57 -19.23 2.78
C PRO A 67 -1.55 -17.71 3.04
N PRO A 68 -2.02 -17.26 4.22
CA PRO A 68 -1.86 -15.86 4.63
C PRO A 68 -0.40 -15.41 4.51
N PHE A 69 -0.19 -14.18 4.04
CA PHE A 69 1.15 -13.58 4.00
C PHE A 69 1.67 -13.37 5.43
N GLU A 70 2.94 -13.72 5.68
CA GLU A 70 3.58 -13.44 6.97
C GLU A 70 3.74 -11.94 7.20
N ALA A 71 4.04 -11.18 6.15
CA ALA A 71 4.09 -9.73 6.13
C ALA A 71 3.60 -9.21 4.77
N ALA A 72 2.96 -8.04 4.78
CA ALA A 72 2.53 -7.34 3.59
C ALA A 72 2.42 -5.85 3.88
N PHE A 73 2.72 -5.03 2.88
CA PHE A 73 2.40 -3.60 2.93
C PHE A 73 0.94 -3.43 2.50
N ASP A 74 -0.01 -3.64 3.41
CA ASP A 74 -1.43 -3.51 3.11
C ASP A 74 -1.86 -2.04 3.12
N LEU A 75 -2.32 -1.55 1.97
CA LEU A 75 -2.74 -0.17 1.82
C LEU A 75 -4.03 0.18 2.57
N LEU A 76 -4.87 -0.79 2.95
CA LEU A 76 -6.03 -0.50 3.80
C LEU A 76 -5.62 -0.18 5.23
N GLU A 77 -4.58 -0.84 5.73
CA GLU A 77 -4.01 -0.53 7.04
C GLU A 77 -3.37 0.86 7.03
N LEU A 78 -2.56 1.17 6.01
CA LEU A 78 -2.00 2.51 5.83
C LEU A 78 -3.09 3.57 5.68
N TYR A 79 -4.14 3.29 4.92
CA TYR A 79 -5.27 4.19 4.75
C TYR A 79 -5.98 4.46 6.07
N ALA A 80 -6.29 3.42 6.86
CA ALA A 80 -6.91 3.58 8.17
C ALA A 80 -6.06 4.44 9.12
N PHE A 81 -4.73 4.32 9.03
CA PHE A 81 -3.79 5.11 9.81
C PHE A 81 -3.71 6.56 9.35
N CYS A 82 -3.54 6.81 8.05
CA CYS A 82 -3.37 8.14 7.50
C CYS A 82 -4.68 8.94 7.41
N MET A 83 -5.82 8.26 7.28
CA MET A 83 -7.14 8.82 6.99
C MET A 83 -8.18 8.28 7.97
N PRO A 84 -8.01 8.50 9.29
CA PRO A 84 -8.86 7.89 10.30
C PRO A 84 -10.33 8.25 10.11
N ALA A 85 -11.21 7.28 10.39
CA ALA A 85 -12.66 7.39 10.28
C ALA A 85 -13.19 7.76 8.88
N ARG A 86 -12.42 7.48 7.82
CA ARG A 86 -12.91 7.57 6.43
C ARG A 86 -13.14 6.17 5.87
N PRO A 87 -14.30 5.88 5.27
CA PRO A 87 -14.54 4.58 4.66
C PRO A 87 -13.80 4.45 3.32
N ALA A 88 -13.42 3.22 2.98
CA ALA A 88 -12.96 2.83 1.65
C ALA A 88 -13.41 1.39 1.37
N ALA A 89 -13.87 1.11 0.15
CA ALA A 89 -14.13 -0.28 -0.23
C ALA A 89 -12.79 -1.03 -0.32
N PRO A 90 -12.70 -2.29 0.14
CA PRO A 90 -11.44 -2.99 0.35
C PRO A 90 -10.90 -3.61 -0.95
N THR A 91 -10.76 -2.78 -1.98
CA THR A 91 -10.29 -3.14 -3.32
C THR A 91 -9.44 -2.01 -3.87
N PRO A 92 -8.50 -2.27 -4.81
CA PRO A 92 -7.73 -1.22 -5.46
C PRO A 92 -8.61 -0.13 -6.07
N ARG A 93 -9.71 -0.53 -6.71
CA ARG A 93 -10.71 0.39 -7.26
C ARG A 93 -11.34 1.27 -6.19
N GLY A 94 -11.81 0.65 -5.11
CA GLY A 94 -12.46 1.34 -3.99
C GLY A 94 -11.53 2.32 -3.28
N LEU A 95 -10.28 1.91 -3.07
CA LEU A 95 -9.27 2.76 -2.45
C LEU A 95 -8.87 3.92 -3.36
N ALA A 96 -8.75 3.71 -4.68
CA ALA A 96 -8.53 4.79 -5.64
C ALA A 96 -9.61 5.87 -5.51
N MET A 97 -10.88 5.45 -5.50
CA MET A 97 -12.02 6.37 -5.34
C MET A 97 -11.99 7.12 -4.01
N ALA A 98 -11.63 6.44 -2.92
CA ALA A 98 -11.52 7.06 -1.59
C ALA A 98 -10.37 8.08 -1.49
N LEU A 99 -9.37 7.98 -2.38
CA LEU A 99 -8.25 8.91 -2.52
C LEU A 99 -8.48 9.95 -3.63
N ASP A 100 -9.71 10.06 -4.16
CA ASP A 100 -10.06 10.95 -5.28
C ASP A 100 -9.22 10.71 -6.55
N LEU A 101 -8.78 9.47 -6.78
CA LEU A 101 -8.05 9.05 -7.97
C LEU A 101 -8.98 8.41 -9.01
N PRO A 102 -8.66 8.51 -10.31
CA PRO A 102 -9.33 7.74 -11.33
C PRO A 102 -9.25 6.24 -11.00
N PRO A 103 -10.39 5.52 -11.05
CA PRO A 103 -10.40 4.07 -10.90
C PRO A 103 -9.49 3.40 -11.94
N PRO A 104 -8.66 2.41 -11.58
CA PRO A 104 -7.84 1.69 -12.55
C PRO A 104 -8.75 0.96 -13.56
N ALA A 105 -8.31 0.93 -14.82
CA ALA A 105 -9.03 0.31 -15.92
C ALA A 105 -8.93 -1.23 -15.90
N ASP A 106 -7.79 -1.75 -15.43
CA ASP A 106 -7.46 -3.17 -15.39
C ASP A 106 -6.46 -3.47 -14.25
N ASP A 107 -6.05 -4.74 -14.12
CA ASP A 107 -5.12 -5.20 -13.08
C ASP A 107 -3.72 -4.58 -13.23
N ALA A 108 -3.30 -4.31 -14.47
CA ALA A 108 -2.01 -3.69 -14.79
C ALA A 108 -1.96 -2.24 -14.26
N ALA A 109 -2.97 -1.46 -14.61
CA ALA A 109 -3.15 -0.11 -14.10
C ALA A 109 -3.32 -0.10 -12.58
N ALA A 110 -4.02 -1.09 -12.01
CA ALA A 110 -4.17 -1.20 -10.56
C ALA A 110 -2.83 -1.44 -9.86
N ALA A 111 -1.98 -2.35 -10.37
CA ALA A 111 -0.65 -2.62 -9.82
C ALA A 111 0.24 -1.37 -9.85
N ALA A 112 0.24 -0.66 -10.99
CA ALA A 112 0.96 0.60 -11.16
C ALA A 112 0.46 1.74 -10.26
N LEU A 113 -0.79 1.66 -9.79
CA LEU A 113 -1.40 2.69 -8.95
C LEU A 113 -1.07 2.50 -7.45
N LEU A 114 -0.78 1.28 -6.99
CA LEU A 114 -0.56 1.02 -5.56
C LEU A 114 0.58 1.85 -4.93
N PRO A 115 1.79 1.96 -5.54
CA PRO A 115 2.85 2.80 -4.98
C PRO A 115 2.48 4.28 -4.94
N GLN A 116 1.65 4.73 -5.89
CA GLN A 116 1.16 6.10 -5.94
C GLN A 116 0.17 6.37 -4.80
N MET A 117 -0.73 5.44 -4.51
CA MET A 117 -1.65 5.52 -3.37
C MET A 117 -0.89 5.61 -2.04
N ALA A 118 0.11 4.74 -1.84
CA ALA A 118 1.00 4.80 -0.66
C ALA A 118 1.64 6.18 -0.52
N THR A 119 2.22 6.69 -1.61
CA THR A 119 2.85 8.01 -1.65
C THR A 119 1.88 9.12 -1.26
N ILE A 120 0.64 9.10 -1.78
CA ILE A 120 -0.38 10.10 -1.48
C ILE A 120 -0.72 10.09 0.02
N MET A 121 -0.95 8.91 0.60
CA MET A 121 -1.30 8.76 2.02
C MET A 121 -0.15 9.20 2.94
N LEU A 122 1.09 8.80 2.63
CA LEU A 122 2.27 9.21 3.38
C LEU A 122 2.54 10.72 3.25
N ARG A 123 2.32 11.31 2.06
CA ARG A 123 2.40 12.78 1.88
C ARG A 123 1.34 13.50 2.70
N HIS A 124 0.12 12.97 2.74
CA HIS A 124 -0.96 13.53 3.55
C HIS A 124 -0.56 13.56 5.03
N LEU A 125 -0.08 12.43 5.56
CA LEU A 125 0.38 12.32 6.94
C LEU A 125 1.55 13.30 7.23
N ALA A 126 2.54 13.36 6.34
CA ALA A 126 3.72 14.21 6.53
C ALA A 126 3.40 15.72 6.44
N ALA A 127 2.45 16.11 5.60
CA ALA A 127 1.93 17.49 5.53
C ALA A 127 1.17 17.85 6.82
N GLY A 128 0.46 16.90 7.40
CA GLY A 128 -0.30 17.05 8.64
C GLY A 128 0.50 16.83 9.92
N ARG A 129 1.84 16.61 9.88
CA ARG A 129 2.64 16.20 11.06
C ARG A 129 2.52 17.12 12.29
N GLY A 130 2.23 18.41 12.08
CA GLY A 130 2.09 19.40 13.16
C GLY A 130 0.69 19.49 13.74
N LEU A 131 -0.30 18.81 13.14
CA LEU A 131 -1.68 18.80 13.63
C LEU A 131 -1.74 18.03 14.96
N PRO A 132 -2.59 18.46 15.92
CA PRO A 132 -2.74 17.76 17.18
C PRO A 132 -3.00 16.26 17.03
N LEU A 133 -3.80 15.88 16.03
CA LEU A 133 -4.16 14.48 15.75
C LEU A 133 -2.96 13.62 15.31
N ASN A 134 -1.94 14.22 14.70
CA ASN A 134 -0.82 13.51 14.09
C ASN A 134 0.48 13.61 14.90
N ARG A 135 0.46 14.33 16.04
CA ARG A 135 1.66 14.58 16.86
C ARG A 135 2.31 13.29 17.34
N ASP A 136 1.48 12.28 17.64
CA ASP A 136 1.92 11.01 18.19
C ASP A 136 2.00 9.91 17.13
N ALA A 137 1.84 10.24 15.84
CA ALA A 137 1.78 9.26 14.75
C ALA A 137 3.02 8.34 14.72
N ALA A 138 4.24 8.91 14.85
CA ALA A 138 5.46 8.12 14.86
C ALA A 138 5.54 7.14 16.05
N MET A 139 5.10 7.58 17.23
CA MET A 139 5.05 6.72 18.42
C MET A 139 4.01 5.62 18.26
N LEU A 140 2.83 5.93 17.72
CA LEU A 140 1.77 4.96 17.47
C LEU A 140 2.22 3.90 16.45
N ALA A 141 2.87 4.31 15.36
CA ALA A 141 3.43 3.41 14.36
C ALA A 141 4.43 2.41 14.98
N ALA A 142 5.38 2.89 15.78
CA ALA A 142 6.33 2.04 16.49
C ALA A 142 5.67 1.07 17.49
N GLN A 143 4.58 1.48 18.16
CA GLN A 143 3.82 0.57 19.01
C GLN A 143 3.06 -0.49 18.22
N MET A 144 2.52 -0.14 17.04
CA MET A 144 1.85 -1.07 16.14
C MET A 144 2.83 -2.10 15.56
N GLU A 145 4.05 -1.69 15.22
CA GLU A 145 5.14 -2.60 14.85
C GLU A 145 5.40 -3.61 15.98
N LYS A 146 5.63 -3.11 17.19
CA LYS A 146 5.98 -3.95 18.34
C LYS A 146 4.86 -4.91 18.74
N ALA A 147 3.61 -4.47 18.66
CA ALA A 147 2.46 -5.24 19.12
C ALA A 147 1.94 -6.23 18.08
N ALA A 148 2.03 -5.90 16.79
CA ALA A 148 1.37 -6.62 15.71
C ALA A 148 2.22 -6.83 14.44
N GLY A 149 3.49 -6.43 14.44
CA GLY A 149 4.36 -6.55 13.27
C GLY A 149 3.94 -5.67 12.10
N TRP A 150 3.30 -4.52 12.37
CA TRP A 150 2.78 -3.65 11.34
C TRP A 150 3.88 -3.18 10.38
N SER A 151 3.80 -3.58 9.11
CA SER A 151 4.92 -3.43 8.17
C SER A 151 5.20 -1.98 7.75
N TRP A 152 4.29 -1.03 8.02
CA TRP A 152 4.43 0.38 7.63
C TRP A 152 5.14 1.28 8.65
N ALA A 153 5.54 0.73 9.80
CA ALA A 153 6.10 1.50 10.91
C ALA A 153 7.48 2.12 10.64
#